data_AF-A0A1E5TDV3-F1
#
_entry.id   AF-A0A1E5TDV3-F1
#
_cell.length_a   1.000
_cell.length_b   1.000
_cell.length_c   1.000
_cell.angle_alpha   90.00
_cell.angle_beta   90.00
_cell.angle_gamma   90.00
#
_symmetry.space_group_name_H-M   'P 1'
#
loop_
_entity.id
_entity.type
_entity.pdbx_description
1 polymer ?
#
loop_
_entity_poly.entity_id
_entity_poly.type
_entity_poly.pdbx_seq_one_letter_code
_entity_poly.pdbx_strand_id
1 'polypeptide(L)'
;MEEFIALFIEYLKDTEIGQINDSILLHIKAFRIEGSFGLIIFGVYLILLGYLVYKATYIPKLFGVFLLIAGLSWVIDNFSTFLFPEINTQFLFIFTMGELIFMLWLLIKGSRIKTFE
;
A
#
# COMPACT_ATOMS: atom_id res chain seq x y z
N MET A 1 10.36 40.04 -15.48
CA MET A 1 10.32 39.50 -14.10
C MET A 1 10.30 37.98 -14.12
N GLU A 2 9.41 37.33 -14.89
CA GLU A 2 9.41 35.86 -15.06
C GLU A 2 10.68 35.30 -15.71
N GLU A 3 11.24 35.96 -16.74
CA GLU A 3 12.51 35.54 -17.36
C GLU A 3 13.68 35.53 -16.38
N PHE A 4 13.76 36.53 -15.48
CA PHE A 4 14.81 36.60 -14.47
C PHE A 4 14.68 35.46 -13.45
N ILE A 5 13.45 35.11 -13.08
CA ILE A 5 13.16 33.97 -12.18
C ILE A 5 13.53 32.65 -12.88
N ALA A 6 13.22 32.50 -14.17
CA ALA A 6 13.57 31.30 -14.95
C ALA A 6 15.08 31.12 -15.05
N LEU A 7 15.83 32.18 -15.38
CA LEU A 7 17.29 32.18 -15.44
C LEU A 7 17.94 31.88 -14.08
N PHE A 8 17.36 32.40 -13.00
CA PHE A 8 17.84 32.11 -11.65
C PHE A 8 17.61 30.63 -11.27
N ILE A 9 16.45 30.06 -11.60
CA ILE A 9 16.16 28.63 -11.38
C ILE A 9 17.09 27.74 -12.21
N GLU A 10 17.34 28.10 -13.47
CA GLU A 10 18.26 27.37 -14.36
C GLU A 10 19.70 27.42 -13.84
N TYR A 11 20.16 28.59 -13.37
CA TYR A 11 21.44 28.73 -12.69
C TYR A 11 21.53 27.87 -11.42
N LEU A 12 20.48 27.82 -10.59
CA LEU A 12 20.46 26.95 -9.41
C LEU A 12 20.44 25.47 -9.77
N LYS A 13 19.80 25.10 -10.89
CA LYS A 13 19.80 23.72 -11.40
C LYS A 13 21.17 23.25 -11.88
N ASP A 14 21.94 24.16 -12.48
CA ASP A 14 23.28 23.86 -12.99
C ASP A 14 24.33 23.75 -11.86
N THR A 15 24.02 24.25 -10.66
CA THR A 15 24.85 24.00 -9.49
C THR A 15 24.85 22.52 -9.07
N GLU A 16 25.97 22.06 -8.52
CA GLU A 16 26.12 20.71 -7.95
C GLU A 16 25.00 20.38 -6.94
N ILE A 17 24.55 21.38 -6.17
CA ILE A 17 23.46 21.25 -5.18
C ILE A 17 22.10 20.99 -5.88
N GLY A 18 21.82 21.68 -6.98
CA GLY A 18 20.60 21.48 -7.77
C GLY A 18 20.53 20.06 -8.35
N GLN A 19 21.63 19.57 -8.91
CA GLN A 19 21.74 18.22 -9.46
C GLN A 19 21.62 17.13 -8.38
N ILE A 20 22.22 17.35 -7.20
CA ILE A 20 22.09 16.45 -6.04
C ILE A 20 20.63 16.39 -5.57
N ASN A 21 19.95 17.52 -5.48
CA ASN A 21 18.54 17.58 -5.06
C ASN A 21 17.61 16.83 -6.03
N ASP A 22 17.79 17.04 -7.34
CA ASP A 22 17.02 16.33 -8.37
C ASP A 22 17.28 14.82 -8.31
N SER A 23 18.53 14.43 -8.08
CA SER A 23 18.93 13.03 -7.90
C SER A 23 18.25 12.42 -6.67
N ILE A 24 18.32 13.06 -5.50
CA ILE A 24 17.67 12.56 -4.28
C ILE A 24 16.17 12.41 -4.49
N LEU A 25 15.51 13.41 -5.08
CA LEU A 25 14.08 13.38 -5.36
C LEU A 25 13.71 12.22 -6.30
N LEU A 26 14.53 11.97 -7.32
CA LEU A 26 14.34 10.84 -8.22
C LEU A 26 14.44 9.49 -7.48
N HIS A 27 15.45 9.31 -6.62
CA HIS A 27 15.60 8.08 -5.82
C HIS A 27 14.41 7.88 -4.87
N ILE A 28 13.90 8.94 -4.23
CA ILE A 28 12.70 8.87 -3.38
C ILE A 28 11.48 8.45 -4.20
N LYS A 29 11.30 9.02 -5.39
CA LYS A 29 10.19 8.66 -6.29
C LYS A 29 10.29 7.20 -6.75
N ALA A 30 11.48 6.75 -7.14
CA ALA A 30 11.74 5.37 -7.53
C ALA A 30 11.43 4.39 -6.39
N PHE A 31 11.92 4.69 -5.18
CA PHE A 31 11.64 3.88 -3.99
C PHE A 31 10.14 3.79 -3.67
N ARG A 32 9.39 4.89 -3.80
CA ARG A 32 7.93 4.88 -3.61
C ARG A 32 7.21 4.00 -4.63
N ILE A 33 7.67 4.00 -5.88
CA ILE A 33 7.13 3.15 -6.94
C ILE A 33 7.39 1.67 -6.62
N GLU A 34 8.63 1.32 -6.26
CA GLU A 34 9.00 -0.05 -5.88
C GLU A 34 8.19 -0.54 -4.67
N GLY A 35 8.01 0.31 -3.65
CA GLY A 35 7.17 0.01 -2.49
C GLY A 35 5.71 -0.26 -2.87
N SER A 36 5.18 0.48 -3.86
CA SER A 36 3.80 0.30 -4.33
C SER A 36 3.60 -1.06 -5.02
N PHE A 37 4.61 -1.56 -5.75
CA PHE A 37 4.58 -2.92 -6.31
C PHE A 37 4.51 -4.00 -5.22
N GLY A 38 5.29 -3.85 -4.15
CA GLY A 38 5.24 -4.78 -3.02
C GLY A 38 3.85 -4.84 -2.37
N LEU A 39 3.19 -3.69 -2.24
CA LEU A 39 1.84 -3.60 -1.67
C LEU A 39 0.76 -4.23 -2.55
N ILE A 40 0.91 -4.21 -3.88
CA ILE A 40 0.01 -4.94 -4.79
C ILE A 40 0.10 -6.45 -4.54
N ILE A 41 1.32 -6.99 -4.48
CA ILE A 41 1.55 -8.42 -4.22
C ILE A 41 0.98 -8.80 -2.84
N PHE A 42 1.20 -7.95 -1.84
CA PHE A 42 0.63 -8.13 -0.51
C PHE A 42 -0.91 -8.11 -0.51
N GLY A 43 -1.52 -7.20 -1.27
CA GLY A 43 -2.98 -7.16 -1.47
C GLY A 43 -3.54 -8.43 -2.09
N VAL A 44 -2.87 -8.98 -3.11
CA VAL A 44 -3.23 -10.28 -3.71
C VAL A 44 -3.11 -11.42 -2.69
N TYR A 45 -2.03 -11.42 -1.90
CA TYR A 45 -1.87 -12.37 -0.81
C TYR A 45 -3.01 -12.29 0.21
N LEU A 46 -3.42 -11.08 0.62
CA LEU A 46 -4.54 -10.88 1.54
C LEU A 46 -5.87 -11.38 0.96
N ILE A 47 -6.09 -11.23 -0.35
CA ILE A 47 -7.27 -11.76 -1.02
C ILE A 47 -7.28 -13.31 -0.93
N LEU A 48 -6.16 -13.95 -1.26
CA LEU A 48 -6.03 -15.40 -1.14
C LEU A 48 -6.22 -15.86 0.30
N LEU A 49 -5.57 -15.19 1.25
CA LEU A 49 -5.71 -15.48 2.68
C LEU A 49 -7.16 -15.31 3.15
N GLY A 50 -7.83 -14.22 2.75
CA GLY A 50 -9.23 -13.96 3.05
C GLY A 50 -10.16 -15.05 2.51
N TYR A 51 -9.89 -15.55 1.29
CA TYR A 51 -10.59 -16.69 0.73
C TYR A 51 -10.38 -17.98 1.54
N LEU A 52 -9.14 -18.28 1.96
CA LEU A 52 -8.84 -19.43 2.82
C LEU A 52 -9.57 -19.31 4.17
N VAL A 53 -9.55 -18.13 4.79
CA VAL A 53 -10.24 -17.86 6.06
C VAL A 53 -11.76 -17.98 5.91
N TYR A 54 -12.32 -17.56 4.78
CA TYR A 54 -13.75 -17.71 4.51
C TYR A 54 -14.17 -19.19 4.38
N LYS A 55 -13.28 -20.03 3.83
CA LYS A 55 -13.49 -21.48 3.71
C LYS A 55 -13.23 -22.22 5.03
N ALA A 56 -12.39 -21.68 5.91
CA ALA A 56 -12.06 -22.29 7.19
C ALA A 56 -13.28 -22.41 8.11
N THR A 57 -13.54 -23.61 8.63
CA THR A 57 -14.66 -23.86 9.56
C THR A 57 -14.37 -23.36 10.98
N TYR A 58 -13.09 -23.19 11.32
CA TYR A 58 -12.62 -22.85 12.67
C TYR A 58 -12.44 -21.35 12.91
N ILE A 59 -12.49 -20.52 11.86
CA ILE A 59 -12.38 -19.06 11.93
C ILE A 59 -13.74 -18.44 11.60
N PRO A 60 -14.15 -17.36 12.30
CA PRO A 60 -15.34 -16.62 11.89
C PRO A 60 -15.19 -16.09 10.46
N LYS A 61 -16.12 -16.45 9.58
CA LYS A 61 -16.12 -16.08 8.15
C LYS A 61 -16.06 -14.57 7.91
N LEU A 62 -16.50 -13.77 8.88
CA LEU A 62 -16.46 -12.31 8.83
C LEU A 62 -15.02 -11.78 8.64
N PHE A 63 -14.02 -12.43 9.25
CA PHE A 63 -12.62 -12.04 9.06
C PHE A 63 -12.15 -12.28 7.62
N GLY A 64 -12.63 -13.34 6.97
CA GLY A 64 -12.34 -13.59 5.57
C GLY A 64 -12.84 -12.46 4.67
N VAL A 65 -14.05 -11.96 4.94
CA VAL A 65 -14.61 -10.80 4.21
C VAL A 65 -13.80 -9.53 4.45
N PHE A 66 -13.41 -9.23 5.70
CA PHE A 66 -12.58 -8.07 5.98
C PHE A 66 -11.21 -8.13 5.30
N LEU A 67 -10.58 -9.32 5.26
CA LEU A 67 -9.32 -9.52 4.56
C LEU A 67 -9.44 -9.35 3.04
N LEU A 68 -10.54 -9.84 2.44
CA LEU A 68 -10.82 -9.63 1.02
C LEU A 68 -10.95 -8.14 0.68
N ILE A 69 -11.70 -7.39 1.50
CA ILE A 69 -11.88 -5.94 1.31
C ILE A 69 -10.56 -5.19 1.52
N ALA A 70 -9.78 -5.55 2.54
CA ALA A 70 -8.47 -4.97 2.80
C ALA A 70 -7.49 -5.24 1.63
N GLY A 71 -7.43 -6.47 1.13
CA GLY A 71 -6.58 -6.83 0.00
C GLY A 71 -6.98 -6.13 -1.29
N LEU A 72 -8.28 -6.02 -1.59
CA LEU A 72 -8.77 -5.24 -2.73
C LEU A 72 -8.40 -3.77 -2.64
N SER A 73 -8.47 -3.19 -1.43
CA SER A 73 -8.11 -1.79 -1.19
C SER A 73 -6.63 -1.55 -1.47
N TRP A 74 -5.73 -2.44 -1.02
CA TRP A 74 -4.31 -2.39 -1.34
C TRP A 74 -4.03 -2.46 -2.83
N VAL A 75 -4.68 -3.39 -3.54
CA VAL A 75 -4.50 -3.52 -4.99
C VAL A 75 -4.98 -2.28 -5.71
N ILE A 76 -6.21 -1.81 -5.43
CA ILE A 76 -6.80 -0.67 -6.15
C ILE A 76 -6.03 0.62 -5.89
N ASP A 77 -5.65 0.91 -4.65
CA ASP A 77 -4.93 2.15 -4.29
C ASP A 77 -3.57 2.24 -4.98
N ASN A 78 -2.79 1.15 -4.91
CA ASN A 78 -1.47 1.11 -5.52
C ASN A 78 -1.54 1.05 -7.05
N PHE A 79 -2.50 0.31 -7.62
CA PHE A 79 -2.68 0.25 -9.07
C PHE A 79 -3.20 1.57 -9.65
N SER A 80 -4.07 2.29 -8.93
CA SER A 80 -4.54 3.62 -9.34
C SER A 80 -3.42 4.65 -9.36
N THR A 81 -2.44 4.55 -8.46
CA THR A 81 -1.24 5.41 -8.49
C THR A 81 -0.44 5.25 -9.80
N PHE A 82 -0.51 4.08 -10.46
CA PHE A 82 0.15 3.83 -11.74
C PHE A 82 -0.68 4.23 -12.97
N LEU A 83 -1.97 3.89 -13.00
CA LEU A 83 -2.82 4.15 -14.18
C LEU A 83 -3.54 5.50 -14.16
N PHE A 84 -3.96 5.97 -12.99
CA PHE A 84 -4.82 7.14 -12.83
C PHE A 84 -4.43 7.95 -11.58
N PRO A 85 -3.26 8.62 -11.57
CA PRO A 85 -2.78 9.36 -10.41
C PRO A 85 -3.67 10.54 -9.99
N GLU A 86 -4.65 10.92 -10.81
CA GLU A 86 -5.62 11.99 -10.52
C GLU A 86 -6.79 11.53 -9.62
N ILE A 87 -6.98 10.21 -9.45
CA ILE A 87 -8.07 9.67 -8.61
C ILE A 87 -7.64 9.71 -7.14
N ASN A 88 -8.43 10.37 -6.30
CA ASN A 88 -8.23 10.33 -4.86
C ASN A 88 -8.73 9.00 -4.27
N THR A 89 -7.79 8.10 -3.98
CA THR A 89 -8.03 6.79 -3.37
C THR A 89 -7.77 6.76 -1.86
N GLN A 90 -7.51 7.90 -1.20
CA GLN A 90 -7.14 7.95 0.22
C GLN A 90 -8.19 7.33 1.15
N PHE A 91 -9.47 7.32 0.77
CA PHE A 91 -10.53 6.69 1.54
C PHE A 91 -10.33 5.16 1.67
N LEU A 92 -9.58 4.52 0.76
CA LEU A 92 -9.29 3.09 0.81
C LEU A 92 -8.42 2.70 2.01
N PHE A 93 -7.69 3.65 2.59
CA PHE A 93 -6.86 3.43 3.78
C PHE A 93 -7.66 2.93 4.99
N ILE A 94 -8.94 3.27 5.13
CA ILE A 94 -9.73 2.77 6.27
C ILE A 94 -9.97 1.26 6.17
N PHE A 95 -10.01 0.73 4.96
CA PHE A 95 -10.29 -0.67 4.70
C PHE A 95 -9.05 -1.55 4.87
N THR A 96 -7.85 -1.00 4.68
CA THR A 96 -6.59 -1.75 4.91
C THR A 96 -6.43 -2.14 6.38
N MET A 97 -7.01 -1.37 7.32
CA MET A 97 -7.02 -1.67 8.76
C MET A 97 -7.67 -3.02 9.10
N GLY A 98 -8.47 -3.61 8.20
CA GLY A 98 -9.09 -4.92 8.40
C GLY A 98 -8.07 -6.05 8.66
N GLU A 99 -6.87 -5.93 8.10
CA GLU A 99 -5.79 -6.88 8.33
C GLU A 99 -5.27 -6.85 9.78
N LEU A 100 -5.17 -5.66 10.38
CA LEU A 100 -4.69 -5.47 11.75
C LEU A 100 -5.67 -6.08 12.75
N ILE A 101 -6.97 -5.90 12.52
CA ILE A 101 -8.02 -6.49 13.36
C ILE A 101 -7.94 -8.02 13.31
N PHE A 102 -7.73 -8.60 12.12
CA PHE A 102 -7.53 -10.04 11.97
C PHE A 102 -6.26 -10.53 12.66
N MET A 103 -5.15 -9.81 12.51
CA MET A 103 -3.87 -10.14 13.11
C MET A 103 -3.94 -10.14 14.65
N LEU A 104 -4.58 -9.14 15.24
CA LEU A 104 -4.82 -9.06 16.68
C LEU A 104 -5.71 -10.21 17.17
N TRP A 105 -6.74 -10.57 16.40
CA TRP A 105 -7.59 -11.71 16.73
C TRP A 105 -6.83 -13.03 16.72
N LEU A 106 -5.97 -13.26 15.73
CA LEU A 106 -5.10 -14.45 15.68
C LEU A 106 -4.13 -14.49 16.86
N LEU A 107 -3.58 -13.34 17.28
CA LEU A 107 -2.66 -13.28 18.42
C LEU A 107 -3.34 -13.71 19.73
N ILE A 108 -4.59 -13.31 19.95
CA ILE A 108 -5.32 -13.58 21.20
C ILE A 108 -5.99 -14.97 21.20
N LYS A 109 -6.59 -15.35 20.07
CA LYS A 109 -7.49 -16.52 19.97
C LYS A 109 -6.98 -17.61 19.04
N GLY A 110 -6.01 -17.32 18.18
CA GLY A 110 -5.42 -18.28 17.25
C GLY A 110 -4.70 -19.44 17.94
N SER A 111 -4.07 -19.22 19.11
CA SER A 111 -3.40 -20.30 19.85
C SER A 111 -4.35 -21.28 20.55
N ARG A 112 -5.65 -20.97 20.60
CA ARG A 112 -6.67 -21.80 21.27
C ARG A 112 -7.56 -22.59 20.31
N ILE A 113 -7.24 -22.56 19.01
CA ILE A 113 -7.91 -23.40 18.03
C ILE A 113 -7.42 -24.83 18.30
N LYS A 114 -8.21 -25.60 19.04
CA LYS A 114 -7.91 -27.01 19.32
C LYS A 114 -7.74 -27.73 17.99
N THR A 115 -6.56 -28.32 17.79
CA THR A 115 -6.34 -29.35 16.78
C THR A 115 -7.43 -30.39 16.96
N PHE A 116 -8.32 -30.51 15.98
CA PHE A 116 -9.23 -31.65 15.92
C PHE A 116 -8.36 -32.87 15.62
N GLU A 117 -8.51 -33.91 16.45
CA GLU A 117 -7.98 -35.26 16.24
C GLU A 117 -8.33 -35.82 14.86
#